data_AF-A0A2G1LPB7-F1
#
_entry.id   AF-A0A2G1LPB7-F1
#
_cell.length_a   1.000
_cell.length_b   1.000
_cell.length_c   1.000
_cell.angle_alpha   90.00
_cell.angle_beta   90.00
_cell.angle_gamma   90.00
#
_symmetry.space_group_name_H-M   'P 1'
#
loop_
_entity.id
_entity.type
_entity.pdbx_description
1 polymer ?
#
loop_
_entity_poly.entity_id
_entity_poly.type
_entity_poly.pdbx_seq_one_letter_code
_entity_poly.pdbx_strand_id
1 'polypeptide(L)' 'MQKAADIIDALGGTSAVARALEITPSTVSSWKTSGRIPRWRMPLVEALALKLGANLTDKQHAGSPETTISEL' A
#
# COMPACT_ATOMS: atom_id res chain seq x y z
N MET A 1 -7.61 -6.70 11.32
CA MET A 1 -6.28 -6.57 10.68
C MET A 1 -6.41 -5.57 9.55
N GLN A 2 -5.45 -4.67 9.40
CA GLN A 2 -5.41 -3.71 8.29
C GLN A 2 -5.04 -4.45 7.01
N LYS A 3 -5.70 -4.17 5.88
CA LYS A 3 -5.40 -4.87 4.62
C LYS A 3 -4.14 -4.28 4.01
N ALA A 4 -3.41 -5.10 3.25
CA ALA A 4 -2.24 -4.63 2.51
C ALA A 4 -2.56 -3.41 1.61
N ALA A 5 -3.76 -3.38 1.02
CA ALA A 5 -4.22 -2.26 0.21
C ALA A 5 -4.24 -0.95 1.00
N ASP A 6 -4.86 -0.93 2.18
CA ASP A 6 -4.96 0.26 3.03
C ASP A 6 -3.57 0.80 3.41
N ILE A 7 -2.65 -0.11 3.78
CA ILE A 7 -1.26 0.24 4.12
C ILE A 7 -0.54 0.84 2.91
N ILE A 8 -0.66 0.21 1.75
CA ILE A 8 0.02 0.67 0.52
C ILE A 8 -0.52 2.02 0.07
N ASP A 9 -1.84 2.22 0.16
CA ASP A 9 -2.48 3.46 -0.27
C ASP A 9 -2.12 4.62 0.69
N ALA A 10 -2.05 4.37 2.00
CA ALA A 10 -1.56 5.33 3.00
C ALA A 10 -0.08 5.74 2.79
N LEU A 11 0.72 4.89 2.14
CA LEU A 11 2.12 5.16 1.82
C LEU A 11 2.33 5.86 0.47
N GLY A 12 1.25 6.33 -0.16
CA GLY A 12 1.30 6.99 -1.47
C GLY A 12 1.11 6.05 -2.66
N GLY A 13 0.64 4.82 -2.41
CA GLY A 13 0.25 3.87 -3.44
C GLY A 13 1.37 2.94 -3.92
N THR A 14 1.01 2.08 -4.89
CA THR A 14 1.85 0.95 -5.32
C THR A 14 3.22 1.39 -5.85
N SER A 15 3.26 2.44 -6.68
CA SER A 15 4.51 2.92 -7.28
C SER A 15 5.44 3.59 -6.27
N ALA A 16 4.89 4.33 -5.30
CA ALA A 16 5.67 4.97 -4.24
C ALA A 16 6.33 3.92 -3.33
N VAL A 17 5.55 2.92 -2.90
CA VAL A 17 6.04 1.79 -2.10
C VAL A 17 7.07 0.97 -2.88
N ALA A 18 6.81 0.66 -4.15
CA ALA A 18 7.74 -0.10 -4.98
C ALA A 18 9.09 0.61 -5.14
N ARG A 19 9.07 1.92 -5.41
CA ARG A 19 10.28 2.75 -5.52
C ARG A 19 11.02 2.83 -4.19
N ALA A 20 10.32 2.97 -3.08
CA ALA A 20 10.92 3.10 -1.76
C ALA A 20 11.55 1.80 -1.24
N LEU A 21 10.98 0.64 -1.60
CA LEU A 21 11.50 -0.68 -1.22
C LEU A 21 12.39 -1.31 -2.31
N GLU A 22 12.64 -0.59 -3.40
CA GLU A 22 13.43 -1.04 -4.55
C GLU A 22 12.99 -2.42 -5.10
N ILE A 23 11.67 -2.59 -5.23
CA ILE A 23 11.04 -3.79 -5.79
C ILE A 23 10.12 -3.45 -6.95
N THR A 24 9.69 -4.48 -7.68
CA THR A 24 8.77 -4.28 -8.78
C THR A 24 7.38 -3.84 -8.29
N PRO A 25 6.69 -2.93 -9.01
CA PRO A 25 5.30 -2.58 -8.72
C PRO A 25 4.35 -3.78 -8.74
N SER A 26 4.65 -4.79 -9.56
CA SER A 26 3.91 -6.06 -9.61
C SER A 26 3.97 -6.84 -8.29
N THR A 27 5.08 -6.78 -7.56
CA THR A 27 5.22 -7.41 -6.24
C THR A 27 4.30 -6.74 -5.23
N VAL A 28 4.28 -5.40 -5.22
CA VAL A 28 3.42 -4.61 -4.33
C VAL A 28 1.95 -4.79 -4.69
N SER A 29 1.61 -4.81 -5.98
CA SER A 29 0.27 -5.12 -6.47
C SER A 29 -0.19 -6.52 -6.01
N SER A 30 0.69 -7.52 -6.08
CA SER A 30 0.41 -8.87 -5.58
C SER A 30 0.13 -8.90 -4.08
N TRP A 31 0.73 -8.02 -3.28
CA TRP A 31 0.39 -7.88 -1.86
C TRP A 31 -1.02 -7.33 -1.66
N LYS A 32 -1.47 -6.37 -2.49
CA LYS A 32 -2.86 -5.88 -2.47
C LYS A 32 -3.83 -7.02 -2.79
N THR A 33 -3.58 -7.76 -3.87
CA THR A 33 -4.44 -8.88 -4.31
C THR A 33 -4.48 -10.02 -3.31
N SER A 34 -3.34 -10.38 -2.72
CA SER A 34 -3.29 -11.41 -1.65
C SER A 34 -3.82 -10.91 -0.30
N GLY A 35 -4.08 -9.60 -0.17
CA GLY A 35 -4.55 -8.97 1.06
C GLY A 35 -3.51 -8.85 2.17
N ARG A 36 -2.26 -9.28 1.94
CA ARG A 36 -1.21 -9.37 2.97
C ARG A 36 0.17 -8.93 2.46
N ILE A 37 0.86 -8.16 3.28
CA ILE A 37 2.29 -7.87 3.13
C ILE A 37 3.10 -8.99 3.83
N PRO A 38 4.13 -9.56 3.19
CA PRO A 38 4.99 -10.55 3.84
C PRO A 38 5.62 -10.04 5.14
N ARG A 39 5.63 -10.87 6.18
CA ARG A 39 6.12 -10.48 7.52
C ARG A 39 7.56 -9.97 7.53
N TRP A 40 8.42 -10.51 6.66
CA TRP A 40 9.81 -10.08 6.51
C TRP A 40 9.97 -8.72 5.81
N ARG A 41 8.93 -8.23 5.12
CA ARG A 41 8.87 -6.89 4.52
C ARG A 41 8.26 -5.84 5.45
N MET A 42 7.46 -6.25 6.45
CA MET A 42 6.82 -5.33 7.40
C MET A 42 7.78 -4.33 8.05
N PRO A 43 8.99 -4.69 8.52
CA PRO A 43 9.90 -3.72 9.12
C PRO A 43 10.29 -2.58 8.16
N LEU A 44 10.43 -2.87 6.86
CA LEU A 44 10.75 -1.85 5.85
C LEU A 44 9.53 -0.96 5.55
N VAL A 45 8.34 -1.55 5.54
CA VAL A 45 7.07 -0.82 5.34
C VAL A 45 6.79 0.11 6.51
N GLU A 46 7.02 -0.35 7.75
CA GLU A 46 6.91 0.45 8.97
C GLU A 46 7.94 1.59 8.99
N ALA A 47 9.20 1.31 8.63
CA ALA A 47 10.22 2.35 8.50
C ALA A 47 9.83 3.41 7.46
N LEU A 48 9.24 3.00 6.33
CA LEU A 48 8.73 3.93 5.33
C LEU A 48 7.57 4.76 5.86
N ALA A 49 6.63 4.16 6.59
CA ALA A 49 5.53 4.87 7.22
C ALA A 49 6.01 5.95 8.18
N LEU A 50 6.99 5.61 9.03
CA LEU A 50 7.63 6.56 9.95
C LEU A 50 8.29 7.72 9.21
N LYS A 51 9.01 7.44 8.12
CA LYS A 51 9.65 8.46 7.28
C LYS A 51 8.64 9.40 6.62
N LEU A 52 7.48 8.88 6.22
CA LEU A 52 6.42 9.65 5.58
C LEU A 52 5.48 10.33 6.58
N GLY A 53 5.60 10.05 7.88
CA GLY A 53 4.62 10.47 8.88
C GLY A 53 3.23 9.85 8.65
N ALA A 54 3.15 8.76 7.90
CA ALA A 54 1.88 8.07 7.61
C ALA A 54 1.45 7.25 8.82
N ASN A 55 0.28 7.55 9.38
CA ASN A 55 -0.24 6.81 10.51
C ASN A 55 -0.92 5.52 10.02
N LEU A 56 -0.20 4.40 10.06
CA LEU A 56 -0.74 3.05 9.79
C LEU A 56 -1.78 2.60 10.84
N THR A 57 -2.26 3.46 11.73
CA THR A 57 -3.37 3.14 12.65
C THR A 57 -4.69 3.72 12.15
N ASP A 58 -4.66 4.61 11.15
CA ASP A 58 -5.85 5.34 10.79
C ASP A 58 -6.80 4.48 9.95
N LYS A 59 -7.97 4.19 10.53
CA LYS A 59 -9.05 3.39 9.95
C LYS A 59 -9.81 4.14 8.83
N GLN A 60 -9.35 5.29 8.35
CA GLN A 60 -10.12 6.12 7.43
C GLN A 60 -9.64 6.01 6.00
N HIS A 61 -9.79 4.82 5.41
CA HIS A 61 -10.00 4.73 3.95
C HIS A 61 -11.45 4.32 3.66
N ALA A 62 -12.37 5.16 4.14
CA ALA A 62 -13.69 5.27 3.53
C ALA A 62 -13.52 6.10 2.25
N GLY A 63 -13.35 5.41 1.11
CA GLY A 63 -13.50 6.03 -0.20
C GLY A 63 -12.22 6.15 -1.03
N SER A 64 -11.93 5.11 -1.80
CA SER A 64 -11.56 5.34 -3.20
C SER A 64 -12.68 4.75 -4.05
N PRO A 65 -13.49 5.57 -4.75
CA PRO A 65 -14.38 5.03 -5.75
C PRO A 65 -13.50 4.38 -6.82
N GLU A 66 -13.79 3.11 -7.03
CA GLU A 66 -13.70 2.43 -8.31
C GLU A 66 -13.52 3.43 -9.46
N THR A 67 -12.29 3.56 -9.98
CA THR A 67 -12.11 4.11 -11.33
C THR A 67 -12.68 3.07 -12.28
N THR A 68 -14.00 3.10 -12.42
CA THR A 68 -14.71 2.72 -13.62
C THR A 68 -14.06 3.52 -14.74
N ILE A 69 -13.20 2.86 -15.51
CA ILE A 69 -12.87 3.34 -16.85
C ILE A 69 -14.05 2.86 -17.71
N SER A 70 -15.11 3.65 -17.70
CA SER A 70 -16.13 3.63 -18.74
C SER A 70 -15.60 4.37 -19.96
N GLU A 71 -15.96 3.83 -21.13
CA GLU A 71 -16.01 4.45 -22.45
C GLU A 71 -14.69 4.85 -23.13
N LEU A 72 -14.29 4.01 -24.10
CA LEU A 72 -14.37 4.33 -25.54
C LEU A 72 -14.44 3.05 -26.38
#